data_AF-A0A0F9SVW1-F1
#
_entry.id   AF-A0A0F9SVW1-F1
#
_cell.length_a   1.000
_cell.length_b   1.000
_cell.length_c   1.000
_cell.angle_alpha   90.00
_cell.angle_beta   90.00
_cell.angle_gamma   90.00
#
_symmetry.space_group_name_H-M   'P 1'
#
loop_
_entity.id
_entity.type
_entity.pdbx_description
1 polymer ?
#
loop_
_entity_poly.entity_id
_entity_poly.type
_entity_poly.pdbx_seq_one_letter_code
_entity_poly.pdbx_strand_id
1 'polypeptide(L)'
;MKVHIVCAHHTSGRILPRLALALASELGWSIASVPDPRALNYAFPYLELRSAHKLTMAGFFTHREDNAPLKVKIWNAQAARCELRMVLGPLDMADLQAHGPTYRAIPPLDRDLFTPSASSLTLAKEPRAGVSGFVTNGGRKGEKLLTELVRSDTGQQYTWDAVGRGWPVTTRILPFPQLAAWYNSLDVYFCPSLIEGVPYGPLEALACGVPVVIPRGVGLLDELPDIPGIVRYERGDAVDAARAFTELRETYGSVRRDDLRAATEPYTIEAWVQCHVDAFSTLDGVDDFAASYRPYWNEPPLLEGRSLEGLALEVEAREKKRGIYVVAYGAPARKCARQLIGSIRKYMPNIPVAVASGTPLDEADVHITYPDADLGGRAAKTKMFDLAPKEWSEVLYLDADIELTADISFLLDAVEGADGWDVALTKDQDDYDLIYSLWRRDSTELALGRAALGSSRALQLAGGVIAFRRNQRTKAFFHDWYAEWFRMARRDQGALIRSMYKQPVKLLVLGNEWNSHVGMFTGKTAGVLHHRGGPARRRVAWKLGRLDDPRNMPEMNPPEQSRHQSYWAPGKRNVRGFRR
;
A
#
# COMPACT_ATOMS: atom_id res chain seq x y z
N MET A 1 -29.13 0.58 10.21
CA MET A 1 -28.54 1.91 10.47
C MET A 1 -27.11 1.86 9.99
N LYS A 2 -26.69 2.87 9.22
CA LYS A 2 -25.30 2.96 8.77
C LYS A 2 -24.41 3.50 9.88
N VAL A 3 -23.15 3.08 9.88
CA VAL A 3 -22.13 3.61 10.79
C VAL A 3 -21.42 4.82 10.14
N HIS A 4 -21.22 5.85 10.95
CA HIS A 4 -20.52 7.08 10.56
C HIS A 4 -19.40 7.39 11.56
N ILE A 5 -18.14 7.31 11.12
CA ILE A 5 -16.99 7.62 11.96
C ILE A 5 -16.82 9.14 12.04
N VAL A 6 -16.83 9.67 13.25
CA VAL A 6 -16.53 11.09 13.52
C VAL A 6 -15.07 11.21 13.95
N CYS A 7 -14.25 11.80 13.08
CA CYS A 7 -12.83 12.02 13.31
C CYS A 7 -12.40 13.37 12.71
N ALA A 8 -12.08 14.34 13.56
CA ALA A 8 -11.84 15.74 13.14
C ALA A 8 -10.66 15.89 12.17
N HIS A 9 -9.66 15.02 12.27
CA HIS A 9 -8.43 15.06 11.47
C HIS A 9 -8.26 13.82 10.59
N HIS A 10 -9.35 13.25 10.08
CA HIS A 10 -9.35 12.02 9.27
C HIS A 10 -8.47 12.09 8.01
N THR A 11 -8.12 13.28 7.51
CA THR A 11 -7.20 13.46 6.37
C THR A 11 -5.71 13.53 6.77
N SER A 12 -5.39 13.52 8.07
CA SER A 12 -4.01 13.62 8.53
C SER A 12 -3.31 12.27 8.60
N GLY A 13 -1.99 12.23 8.40
CA GLY A 13 -1.19 11.01 8.50
C GLY A 13 -0.90 10.52 9.94
N ARG A 14 -1.67 10.99 10.94
CA ARG A 14 -1.51 10.56 12.33
C ARG A 14 -2.16 9.20 12.55
N ILE A 15 -1.73 8.50 13.60
CA ILE A 15 -2.18 7.13 13.87
C ILE A 15 -3.70 6.97 13.97
N LEU A 16 -4.38 7.75 14.81
CA LEU A 16 -5.84 7.60 15.00
C LEU A 16 -6.65 7.80 13.70
N PRO A 17 -6.39 8.85 12.88
CA PRO A 17 -6.96 8.96 11.54
C PRO A 17 -6.70 7.77 10.62
N ARG A 18 -5.49 7.19 10.63
CA ARG A 18 -5.20 5.99 9.83
C ARG A 18 -6.07 4.79 10.26
N LEU A 19 -6.25 4.59 11.56
CA LEU A 19 -7.11 3.52 12.10
C LEU A 19 -8.58 3.71 11.72
N ALA A 20 -9.07 4.95 11.81
CA ALA A 20 -10.43 5.31 11.40
C ALA A 20 -10.64 5.09 9.89
N LEU A 21 -9.67 5.49 9.06
CA LEU A 21 -9.72 5.28 7.61
C LEU A 21 -9.70 3.80 7.23
N ALA A 22 -8.95 2.96 7.95
CA ALA A 22 -8.95 1.51 7.74
C ALA A 22 -10.37 0.93 7.92
N LEU A 23 -11.05 1.27 9.02
CA LEU A 23 -12.45 0.83 9.23
C LEU A 23 -13.40 1.38 8.17
N ALA A 24 -13.28 2.68 7.83
CA ALA A 24 -14.11 3.29 6.80
C ALA A 24 -13.96 2.60 5.44
N SER A 25 -12.72 2.26 5.09
CA SER A 25 -12.39 1.57 3.84
C SER A 25 -12.92 0.13 3.83
N GLU A 26 -12.57 -0.66 4.84
CA GLU A 26 -12.86 -2.10 4.88
C GLU A 26 -14.35 -2.40 5.10
N LEU A 27 -15.04 -1.57 5.87
CA LEU A 27 -16.46 -1.80 6.22
C LEU A 27 -17.43 -0.92 5.41
N GLY A 28 -16.91 -0.08 4.51
CA GLY A 28 -17.71 0.88 3.76
C GLY A 28 -18.39 1.93 4.65
N TRP A 29 -17.89 2.15 5.86
CA TRP A 29 -18.42 3.15 6.77
C TRP A 29 -18.09 4.56 6.27
N SER A 30 -19.01 5.48 6.48
CA SER A 30 -18.75 6.89 6.17
C SER A 30 -17.84 7.51 7.23
N ILE A 31 -17.04 8.50 6.86
CA ILE A 31 -16.14 9.22 7.78
C ILE A 31 -16.15 10.71 7.48
N ALA A 32 -16.26 11.54 8.53
CA ALA A 32 -16.16 13.00 8.42
C ALA A 32 -15.70 13.63 9.75
N SER A 33 -15.48 14.95 9.73
CA SER A 33 -15.19 15.74 10.93
C SER A 33 -16.44 16.18 11.71
N VAL A 34 -17.63 15.92 11.18
CA VAL A 34 -18.93 16.32 11.75
C VAL A 34 -19.84 15.10 11.81
N PRO A 35 -20.74 15.00 12.81
CA PRO A 35 -21.64 13.86 12.93
C PRO A 35 -22.73 13.84 11.85
N ASP A 36 -23.26 12.65 11.59
CA ASP A 36 -24.46 12.44 10.76
C ASP A 36 -25.67 12.15 11.67
N PRO A 37 -26.71 13.01 11.69
CA PRO A 37 -27.89 12.82 12.54
C PRO A 37 -28.77 11.61 12.16
N ARG A 38 -28.48 10.94 11.04
CA ARG A 38 -29.23 9.77 10.56
C ARG A 38 -28.48 8.45 10.73
N ALA A 39 -27.29 8.48 11.33
CA ALA A 39 -26.39 7.33 11.46
C ALA A 39 -26.08 7.01 12.93
N LEU A 40 -25.55 5.81 13.17
CA LEU A 40 -24.82 5.51 14.40
C LEU A 40 -23.44 6.18 14.31
N ASN A 41 -23.21 7.20 15.14
CA ASN A 41 -21.97 7.97 15.10
C ASN A 41 -20.89 7.28 15.95
N TYR A 42 -19.80 6.83 15.33
CA TYR A 42 -18.65 6.27 16.04
C TYR A 42 -17.62 7.38 16.33
N ALA A 43 -17.59 7.87 17.57
CA ALA A 43 -16.64 8.89 18.00
C ALA A 43 -15.22 8.32 18.09
N PHE A 44 -14.31 8.84 17.24
CA PHE A 44 -12.99 8.25 17.04
C PHE A 44 -11.86 9.30 17.14
N PRO A 45 -11.25 9.49 18.32
CA PRO A 45 -11.51 8.81 19.61
C PRO A 45 -12.76 9.35 20.33
N TYR A 46 -13.09 8.81 21.51
CA TYR A 46 -14.22 9.24 22.37
C TYR A 46 -14.26 10.75 22.71
N LEU A 47 -13.16 11.47 22.50
CA LEU A 47 -13.09 12.92 22.68
C LEU A 47 -13.80 13.69 21.56
N GLU A 48 -14.04 13.03 20.43
CA GLU A 48 -14.92 13.51 19.37
C GLU A 48 -16.36 13.52 19.90
N LEU A 49 -17.15 14.54 19.55
CA LEU A 49 -18.53 14.73 20.07
C LEU A 49 -18.65 14.93 21.59
N ARG A 50 -17.65 15.55 22.25
CA ARG A 50 -17.67 15.78 23.71
C ARG A 50 -18.86 16.58 24.26
N SER A 51 -19.47 17.45 23.46
CA SER A 51 -20.61 18.29 23.85
C SER A 51 -21.89 17.47 24.08
N ALA A 52 -22.83 17.97 24.87
CA ALA A 52 -24.12 17.30 25.05
C ALA A 52 -24.91 17.27 23.74
N HIS A 53 -25.46 16.12 23.38
CA HIS A 53 -26.28 15.90 22.19
C HIS A 53 -27.27 14.75 22.40
N LYS A 54 -28.19 14.57 21.44
CA LYS A 54 -29.15 13.45 21.41
C LYS A 54 -28.84 12.40 20.32
N LEU A 55 -27.68 12.50 19.67
CA LEU A 55 -27.25 11.55 18.64
C LEU A 55 -26.98 10.17 19.24
N THR A 56 -27.34 9.13 18.49
CA THR A 56 -26.94 7.74 18.76
C THR A 56 -25.45 7.57 18.46
N MET A 57 -24.69 6.99 19.39
CA MET A 57 -23.25 6.90 19.23
C MET A 57 -22.60 5.64 19.81
N ALA A 58 -21.50 5.24 19.20
CA ALA A 58 -20.47 4.37 19.77
C ALA A 58 -19.21 5.20 20.05
N GLY A 59 -18.29 4.72 20.89
CA GLY A 59 -17.07 5.45 21.23
C GLY A 59 -15.82 4.58 21.23
N PHE A 60 -14.72 5.09 20.67
CA PHE A 60 -13.40 4.48 20.75
C PHE A 60 -12.59 5.09 21.90
N PHE A 61 -12.52 4.35 23.00
CA PHE A 61 -11.90 4.76 24.25
C PHE A 61 -10.43 4.38 24.23
N THR A 62 -9.58 5.36 23.89
CA THR A 62 -8.15 5.10 23.70
C THR A 62 -7.43 4.87 25.02
N HIS A 63 -7.64 5.72 26.01
CA HIS A 63 -7.02 5.64 27.33
C HIS A 63 -7.66 6.63 28.30
N ARG A 64 -7.70 6.26 29.58
CA ARG A 64 -8.15 7.13 30.66
C ARG A 64 -6.95 7.86 31.31
N GLU A 65 -7.13 9.13 31.65
CA GLU A 65 -6.11 9.96 32.32
C GLU A 65 -6.63 10.44 33.68
N ASP A 66 -6.45 9.63 34.73
CA ASP A 66 -6.99 9.91 36.07
C ASP A 66 -6.44 11.20 36.71
N ASN A 67 -5.23 11.59 36.32
CA ASN A 67 -4.62 12.85 36.75
C ASN A 67 -5.17 14.09 36.01
N ALA A 68 -6.12 13.91 35.08
CA ALA A 68 -6.75 14.99 34.32
C ALA A 68 -8.27 15.03 34.59
N PRO A 69 -8.74 15.71 35.66
CA PRO A 69 -10.14 15.67 36.09
C PRO A 69 -11.17 16.00 35.00
N LEU A 70 -10.85 16.95 34.11
CA LEU A 70 -11.72 17.29 32.99
C LEU A 70 -11.83 16.13 31.98
N LYS A 71 -10.74 15.42 31.70
CA LYS A 71 -10.76 14.25 30.81
C LYS A 71 -11.51 13.10 31.44
N VAL A 72 -11.36 12.86 32.75
CA VAL A 72 -12.17 11.85 33.48
C VAL A 72 -13.66 12.19 33.38
N LYS A 73 -14.04 13.45 33.56
CA LYS A 73 -15.44 13.87 33.39
C LYS A 73 -15.95 13.63 31.97
N ILE A 74 -15.13 13.90 30.95
CA ILE A 74 -15.49 13.63 29.55
C ILE A 74 -15.58 12.13 29.30
N TRP A 75 -14.63 11.34 29.79
CA TRP A 75 -14.60 9.88 29.71
C TRP A 75 -15.90 9.29 30.25
N ASN A 76 -16.26 9.59 31.51
CA ASN A 76 -17.47 9.06 32.14
C ASN A 76 -18.75 9.52 31.41
N ALA A 77 -18.79 10.78 30.96
CA ALA A 77 -19.94 11.30 30.24
C ALA A 77 -20.12 10.63 28.86
N GLN A 78 -19.03 10.36 28.14
CA GLN A 78 -19.05 9.67 26.86
C GLN A 78 -19.35 8.18 27.05
N ALA A 79 -18.74 7.57 28.07
CA ALA A 79 -19.03 6.21 28.47
C ALA A 79 -20.51 6.04 28.78
N ALA A 80 -21.16 6.95 29.51
CA ALA A 80 -22.60 6.84 29.77
C ALA A 80 -23.49 7.10 28.53
N ARG A 81 -23.01 7.83 27.52
CA ARG A 81 -23.79 8.18 26.31
C ARG A 81 -23.70 7.16 25.19
N CYS A 82 -22.61 6.41 25.11
CA CYS A 82 -22.39 5.43 24.04
C CYS A 82 -23.32 4.23 24.20
N GLU A 83 -23.82 3.70 23.09
CA GLU A 83 -24.47 2.38 23.07
C GLU A 83 -23.41 1.27 23.12
N LEU A 84 -22.25 1.51 22.49
CA LEU A 84 -21.12 0.58 22.39
C LEU A 84 -19.79 1.28 22.69
N ARG A 85 -18.92 0.61 23.45
CA ARG A 85 -17.57 1.09 23.77
C ARG A 85 -16.53 0.14 23.18
N MET A 86 -15.61 0.69 22.39
CA MET A 86 -14.45 -0.04 21.90
C MET A 86 -13.22 0.40 22.71
N VAL A 87 -12.46 -0.56 23.25
CA VAL A 87 -11.23 -0.32 24.02
C VAL A 87 -10.06 -1.10 23.43
N LEU A 88 -8.82 -0.72 23.77
CA LEU A 88 -7.62 -1.38 23.25
C LEU A 88 -7.01 -2.41 24.21
N GLY A 89 -7.12 -2.16 25.52
CA GLY A 89 -6.55 -3.02 26.56
C GLY A 89 -7.56 -3.31 27.67
N PRO A 90 -7.33 -4.36 28.45
CA PRO A 90 -8.23 -4.82 29.51
C PRO A 90 -8.34 -3.83 30.67
N LEU A 91 -7.32 -2.99 30.89
CA LEU A 91 -7.28 -2.02 32.00
C LEU A 91 -8.48 -1.06 32.00
N ASP A 92 -8.88 -0.59 30.82
CA ASP A 92 -10.01 0.33 30.66
C ASP A 92 -11.37 -0.41 30.54
N MET A 93 -11.35 -1.72 30.32
CA MET A 93 -12.55 -2.50 30.00
C MET A 93 -13.50 -2.63 31.18
N ALA A 94 -12.99 -2.92 32.37
CA ALA A 94 -13.83 -3.18 33.55
C ALA A 94 -14.69 -1.96 33.94
N ASP A 95 -14.11 -0.76 33.89
CA ASP A 95 -14.82 0.50 34.17
C ASP A 95 -15.90 0.79 33.11
N LEU A 96 -15.58 0.56 31.84
CA LEU A 96 -16.49 0.85 30.73
C LEU A 96 -17.64 -0.16 30.61
N GLN A 97 -17.42 -1.42 30.99
CA GLN A 97 -18.46 -2.47 31.02
C GLN A 97 -19.62 -2.11 31.97
N ALA A 98 -19.35 -1.36 33.04
CA ALA A 98 -20.40 -0.87 33.95
C ALA A 98 -21.42 0.06 33.26
N HIS A 99 -21.06 0.63 32.11
CA HIS A 99 -21.93 1.52 31.33
C HIS A 99 -22.70 0.81 30.20
N GLY A 100 -22.31 -0.41 29.81
CA GLY A 100 -22.97 -1.17 28.75
C GLY A 100 -21.98 -2.00 27.90
N PRO A 101 -22.45 -2.50 26.73
CA PRO A 101 -21.64 -3.31 25.83
C PRO A 101 -20.28 -2.66 25.55
N THR A 102 -19.23 -3.43 25.85
CA THR A 102 -17.84 -2.99 25.75
C THR A 102 -17.00 -4.12 25.18
N TYR A 103 -16.30 -3.85 24.09
CA TYR A 103 -15.52 -4.83 23.35
C TYR A 103 -14.08 -4.37 23.19
N ARG A 104 -13.20 -5.35 23.14
CA ARG A 104 -11.79 -5.12 22.90
C ARG A 104 -11.51 -5.12 21.40
N ALA A 105 -10.75 -4.14 20.96
CA ALA A 105 -10.16 -4.09 19.63
C ALA A 105 -8.68 -4.45 19.69
N ILE A 106 -8.23 -5.25 18.71
CA ILE A 106 -6.81 -5.53 18.50
C ILE A 106 -6.28 -4.48 17.52
N PRO A 107 -5.35 -3.59 17.91
CA PRO A 107 -4.86 -2.56 17.01
C PRO A 107 -4.03 -3.17 15.87
N PRO A 108 -4.10 -2.63 14.64
CA PRO A 108 -3.31 -3.12 13.53
C PRO A 108 -1.88 -2.57 13.60
N LEU A 109 -0.92 -3.35 13.11
CA LEU A 109 0.50 -3.01 13.00
C LEU A 109 0.99 -3.25 11.56
N ASP A 110 1.74 -2.29 11.00
CA ASP A 110 2.30 -2.37 9.63
C ASP A 110 3.51 -3.32 9.57
N ARG A 111 3.31 -4.62 9.82
CA ARG A 111 4.38 -5.63 9.95
C ARG A 111 5.22 -5.83 8.68
N ASP A 112 4.74 -5.41 7.52
CA ASP A 112 5.49 -5.40 6.27
C ASP A 112 6.51 -4.26 6.20
N LEU A 113 6.18 -3.11 6.81
CA LEU A 113 7.14 -2.02 6.96
C LEU A 113 8.15 -2.34 8.07
N PHE A 114 7.65 -2.79 9.22
CA PHE A 114 8.46 -3.12 10.38
C PHE A 114 8.95 -4.57 10.28
N THR A 115 10.02 -4.77 9.50
CA THR A 115 10.65 -6.08 9.30
C THR A 115 12.06 -6.11 9.90
N PRO A 116 12.52 -7.27 10.41
CA PRO A 116 13.88 -7.41 10.89
C PRO A 116 14.90 -7.24 9.77
N SER A 117 15.97 -6.51 10.04
CA SER A 117 17.15 -6.45 9.18
C SER A 117 17.89 -7.79 9.18
N ALA A 118 18.58 -8.11 8.08
CA ALA A 118 19.39 -9.33 7.93
C ALA A 118 20.63 -9.42 8.85
N SER A 119 20.82 -8.44 9.74
CA SER A 119 21.92 -8.39 10.70
C SER A 119 21.70 -9.39 11.85
N SER A 120 22.74 -10.13 12.22
CA SER A 120 22.74 -11.00 13.39
C SER A 120 22.44 -10.21 14.66
N LEU A 121 21.63 -10.77 15.56
CA LEU A 121 21.37 -10.18 16.87
C LEU A 121 22.58 -10.43 17.78
N THR A 122 23.42 -9.40 17.95
CA THR A 122 24.52 -9.41 18.91
C THR A 122 24.53 -8.07 19.61
N LEU A 123 24.48 -8.08 20.94
CA LEU A 123 24.56 -6.85 21.71
C LEU A 123 25.86 -6.12 21.38
N ALA A 124 25.77 -4.87 20.93
CA ALA A 124 26.95 -4.07 20.64
C ALA A 124 27.78 -3.84 21.91
N LYS A 125 29.09 -3.59 21.74
CA LYS A 125 29.99 -3.20 22.84
C LYS A 125 29.50 -1.95 23.57
N GLU A 126 28.97 -1.00 22.80
CA GLU A 126 28.28 0.21 23.24
C GLU A 126 26.82 0.12 22.74
N PRO A 127 25.93 -0.54 23.50
CA PRO A 127 24.57 -0.80 23.04
C PRO A 127 23.75 0.49 22.92
N ARG A 128 22.81 0.50 21.97
CA ARG A 128 21.96 1.65 21.68
C ARG A 128 20.53 1.41 22.13
N ALA A 129 20.06 2.27 23.03
CA ALA A 129 18.69 2.29 23.52
C ALA A 129 17.89 3.39 22.82
N GLY A 130 16.65 3.07 22.44
CA GLY A 130 15.76 4.01 21.76
C GLY A 130 14.41 4.22 22.43
N VAL A 131 13.88 5.45 22.35
CA VAL A 131 12.49 5.77 22.73
C VAL A 131 11.75 6.47 21.59
N SER A 132 10.44 6.29 21.47
CA SER A 132 9.65 6.95 20.41
C SER A 132 8.39 7.62 20.93
N GLY A 133 8.06 8.78 20.38
CA GLY A 133 6.79 9.46 20.64
C GLY A 133 6.87 10.98 20.75
N PHE A 134 5.70 11.58 20.96
CA PHE A 134 5.55 13.02 21.18
C PHE A 134 5.27 13.28 22.65
N VAL A 135 6.28 13.78 23.36
CA VAL A 135 6.15 14.27 24.72
C VAL A 135 5.31 15.55 24.69
N THR A 136 4.25 15.53 25.48
CA THR A 136 3.33 16.66 25.68
C THR A 136 3.31 16.98 27.17
N ASN A 137 2.77 18.14 27.54
CA ASN A 137 2.55 18.47 28.95
C ASN A 137 1.75 17.34 29.64
N GLY A 138 2.23 16.86 30.79
CA GLY A 138 1.52 15.88 31.64
C GLY A 138 2.29 14.61 32.02
N GLY A 139 3.54 14.41 31.58
CA GLY A 139 4.36 13.29 32.09
C GLY A 139 4.01 11.90 31.55
N ARG A 140 2.94 11.76 30.76
CA ARG A 140 2.41 10.43 30.38
C ARG A 140 3.39 9.54 29.63
N LYS A 141 4.34 10.14 28.90
CA LYS A 141 5.33 9.43 28.11
C LYS A 141 6.55 9.02 28.96
N GLY A 142 6.62 9.45 30.22
CA GLY A 142 7.69 9.06 31.15
C GLY A 142 9.01 9.76 30.90
N GLU A 143 9.00 10.98 30.37
CA GLU A 143 10.21 11.74 30.07
C GLU A 143 11.08 12.01 31.32
N LYS A 144 10.48 12.08 32.51
CA LYS A 144 11.20 12.17 33.79
C LYS A 144 11.92 10.88 34.13
N LEU A 145 11.23 9.75 33.99
CA LEU A 145 11.80 8.43 34.22
C LEU A 145 12.99 8.19 33.29
N LEU A 146 12.85 8.54 32.00
CA LEU A 146 13.98 8.46 31.06
C LEU A 146 15.16 9.33 31.52
N THR A 147 14.90 10.54 32.02
CA THR A 147 15.96 11.43 32.54
C THR A 147 16.71 10.79 33.71
N GLU A 148 15.99 10.15 34.63
CA GLU A 148 16.57 9.46 35.79
C GLU A 148 17.37 8.23 35.36
N LEU A 149 16.81 7.40 34.49
CA LEU A 149 17.47 6.19 33.98
C LEU A 149 18.75 6.53 33.22
N VAL A 150 18.73 7.50 32.31
CA VAL A 150 19.91 7.93 31.54
C VAL A 150 21.06 8.37 32.45
N ARG A 151 20.76 8.93 33.62
CA ARG A 151 21.77 9.40 34.59
C ARG A 151 22.31 8.28 35.48
N SER A 152 21.61 7.16 35.59
CA SER A 152 22.04 6.01 36.40
C SER A 152 23.26 5.31 35.81
N ASP A 153 24.00 4.57 36.65
CA ASP A 153 25.14 3.77 36.22
C ASP A 153 24.79 2.75 35.13
N THR A 154 23.55 2.22 35.16
CA THR A 154 23.03 1.30 34.13
C THR A 154 22.77 2.04 32.82
N GLY A 155 22.09 3.19 32.87
CA GLY A 155 21.75 3.96 31.67
C GLY A 155 22.97 4.56 30.96
N GLN A 156 24.04 4.88 31.69
CA GLN A 156 25.31 5.36 31.14
C GLN A 156 26.06 4.30 30.31
N GLN A 157 25.65 3.02 30.39
CA GLN A 157 26.22 1.95 29.56
C GLN A 157 25.61 1.93 28.15
N TYR A 158 24.61 2.76 27.87
CA TYR A 158 23.90 2.81 26.60
C TYR A 158 24.08 4.18 25.93
N THR A 159 24.15 4.16 24.60
CA THR A 159 23.89 5.36 23.81
C THR A 159 22.39 5.53 23.63
N TRP A 160 21.90 6.76 23.76
CA TRP A 160 20.46 7.05 23.73
C TRP A 160 20.07 7.86 22.50
N ASP A 161 19.02 7.41 21.82
CA ASP A 161 18.43 8.11 20.68
C ASP A 161 16.91 8.08 20.75
N ALA A 162 16.26 9.07 20.17
CA ALA A 162 14.81 9.18 20.20
C ALA A 162 14.24 9.66 18.88
N VAL A 163 13.01 9.23 18.60
CA VAL A 163 12.21 9.77 17.49
C VAL A 163 10.93 10.42 18.00
N GLY A 164 10.57 11.54 17.40
CA GLY A 164 9.43 12.37 17.79
C GLY A 164 9.88 13.70 18.40
N ARG A 165 9.35 14.08 19.56
CA ARG A 165 9.61 15.41 20.16
C ARG A 165 9.60 15.38 21.68
N GLY A 166 10.48 16.19 22.28
CA GLY A 166 10.42 16.56 23.69
C GLY A 166 11.07 15.57 24.65
N TRP A 167 11.83 14.61 24.14
CA TRP A 167 12.60 13.68 24.98
C TRP A 167 13.88 14.35 25.53
N PRO A 168 14.37 13.92 26.71
CA PRO A 168 15.60 14.40 27.33
C PRO A 168 16.90 13.86 26.69
N VAL A 169 16.83 13.29 25.48
CA VAL A 169 17.96 12.72 24.73
C VAL A 169 17.92 13.20 23.28
N THR A 170 18.96 12.89 22.49
CA THR A 170 19.02 13.25 21.07
C THR A 170 17.75 12.78 20.36
N THR A 171 16.97 13.73 19.83
CA THR A 171 15.65 13.44 19.27
C THR A 171 15.54 13.92 17.83
N ARG A 172 15.00 13.08 16.95
CA ARG A 172 14.79 13.39 15.53
C ARG A 172 13.34 13.22 15.13
N ILE A 173 12.87 14.03 14.19
CA ILE A 173 11.60 13.77 13.49
C ILE A 173 11.94 12.97 12.24
N LEU A 174 11.39 11.76 12.14
CA LEU A 174 11.55 10.90 10.97
C LEU A 174 10.22 10.73 10.23
N PRO A 175 10.22 10.72 8.89
CA PRO A 175 9.08 10.24 8.10
C PRO A 175 8.74 8.80 8.45
N PHE A 176 7.45 8.43 8.38
CA PHE A 176 6.94 7.10 8.74
C PHE A 176 7.72 5.93 8.08
N PRO A 177 8.06 5.94 6.78
CA PRO A 177 8.83 4.85 6.15
C PRO A 177 10.26 4.67 6.70
N GLN A 178 10.81 5.68 7.38
CA GLN A 178 12.16 5.61 7.95
C GLN A 178 12.17 5.05 9.37
N LEU A 179 11.01 4.87 10.01
CA LEU A 179 10.93 4.37 11.38
C LEU A 179 11.45 2.94 11.51
N ALA A 180 11.19 2.07 10.53
CA ALA A 180 11.68 0.70 10.53
C ALA A 180 13.23 0.63 10.55
N ALA A 181 13.89 1.47 9.74
CA ALA A 181 15.34 1.57 9.74
C ALA A 181 15.88 2.10 11.08
N TRP A 182 15.14 3.01 11.73
CA TRP A 182 15.50 3.50 13.06
C TRP A 182 15.38 2.40 14.12
N TYR A 183 14.25 1.68 14.20
CA TYR A 183 14.08 0.56 15.12
C TYR A 183 15.17 -0.49 14.94
N ASN A 184 15.44 -0.91 13.70
CA ASN A 184 16.49 -1.88 13.38
C ASN A 184 17.92 -1.42 13.75
N SER A 185 18.10 -0.13 14.03
CA SER A 185 19.39 0.44 14.47
C SER A 185 19.58 0.45 15.99
N LEU A 186 18.60 -0.05 16.75
CA LEU A 186 18.63 -0.14 18.20
C LEU A 186 18.99 -1.56 18.65
N ASP A 187 19.70 -1.66 19.78
CA ASP A 187 19.90 -2.92 20.49
C ASP A 187 18.73 -3.23 21.44
N VAL A 188 18.06 -2.18 21.94
CA VAL A 188 16.90 -2.25 22.82
C VAL A 188 15.98 -1.05 22.59
N TYR A 189 14.67 -1.30 22.55
CA TYR A 189 13.67 -0.24 22.62
C TYR A 189 13.12 -0.12 24.04
N PHE A 190 13.00 1.11 24.53
CA PHE A 190 12.47 1.40 25.85
C PHE A 190 11.15 2.15 25.76
N CYS A 191 10.12 1.65 26.45
CA CYS A 191 8.86 2.35 26.62
C CYS A 191 8.77 2.90 28.03
N PRO A 192 9.05 4.19 28.28
CA PRO A 192 8.93 4.77 29.63
C PRO A 192 7.50 5.15 30.04
N SER A 193 6.49 4.87 29.20
CA SER A 193 5.16 5.44 29.34
C SER A 193 4.46 5.09 30.65
N LEU A 194 3.71 6.04 31.19
CA LEU A 194 2.84 5.87 32.35
C LEU A 194 1.39 5.61 31.94
N ILE A 195 0.98 6.16 30.79
CA ILE A 195 -0.38 6.03 30.26
C ILE A 195 -0.30 5.95 28.74
N GLU A 196 -0.86 4.90 28.16
CA GLU A 196 -0.98 4.67 26.72
C GLU A 196 -2.31 4.01 26.39
N GLY A 197 -2.81 4.28 25.18
CA GLY A 197 -3.85 3.46 24.57
C GLY A 197 -3.24 2.32 23.77
N VAL A 198 -2.65 2.65 22.62
CA VAL A 198 -1.77 1.72 21.89
C VAL A 198 -0.33 2.19 22.02
N PRO A 199 0.51 1.46 22.77
CA PRO A 199 1.96 1.66 22.75
C PRO A 199 2.51 1.06 21.46
N TYR A 200 2.38 1.80 20.35
CA TYR A 200 2.89 1.37 19.04
C TYR A 200 4.40 1.13 19.05
N GLY A 201 5.16 1.91 19.81
CA GLY A 201 6.61 1.81 19.83
C GLY A 201 7.14 0.42 20.16
N PRO A 202 6.70 -0.21 21.28
CA PRO A 202 6.99 -1.61 21.58
C PRO A 202 6.60 -2.58 20.47
N LEU A 203 5.39 -2.45 19.90
CA LEU A 203 4.93 -3.34 18.84
C LEU A 203 5.79 -3.21 17.56
N GLU A 204 6.11 -1.99 17.14
CA GLU A 204 6.96 -1.70 15.98
C GLU A 204 8.40 -2.20 16.17
N ALA A 205 8.95 -2.07 17.39
CA ALA A 205 10.26 -2.60 17.75
C ALA A 205 10.28 -4.13 17.71
N LEU A 206 9.30 -4.78 18.33
CA LEU A 206 9.16 -6.24 18.31
C LEU A 206 9.00 -6.79 16.90
N ALA A 207 8.21 -6.14 16.04
CA ALA A 207 8.07 -6.54 14.64
C ALA A 207 9.40 -6.45 13.87
N CYS A 208 10.27 -5.50 14.21
CA CYS A 208 11.65 -5.42 13.71
C CYS A 208 12.61 -6.43 14.38
N GLY A 209 12.14 -7.26 15.32
CA GLY A 209 12.95 -8.20 16.08
C GLY A 209 13.87 -7.53 17.10
N VAL A 210 13.49 -6.35 17.60
CA VAL A 210 14.26 -5.59 18.60
C VAL A 210 13.69 -5.86 19.99
N PRO A 211 14.51 -6.27 20.98
CA PRO A 211 14.02 -6.51 22.32
C PRO A 211 13.54 -5.21 22.97
N VAL A 212 12.60 -5.34 23.90
CA VAL A 212 11.91 -4.22 24.53
C VAL A 212 12.00 -4.29 26.05
N VAL A 213 12.15 -3.11 26.66
CA VAL A 213 11.92 -2.90 28.10
C VAL A 213 10.65 -2.08 28.25
N ILE A 214 9.63 -2.64 28.91
CA ILE A 214 8.26 -2.11 28.95
C ILE A 214 7.65 -2.12 30.36
N PRO A 215 6.78 -1.17 30.71
CA PRO A 215 6.16 -1.09 32.03
C PRO A 215 5.04 -2.11 32.17
N ARG A 216 4.79 -2.53 33.42
CA ARG A 216 3.55 -3.22 33.81
C ARG A 216 2.39 -2.23 33.90
N GLY A 217 1.15 -2.69 33.69
CA GLY A 217 -0.05 -1.90 33.94
C GLY A 217 -0.22 -0.69 33.02
N VAL A 218 0.21 -0.80 31.75
CA VAL A 218 0.09 0.27 30.75
C VAL A 218 -0.47 -0.27 29.44
N GLY A 219 -1.68 0.18 29.08
CA GLY A 219 -2.34 -0.20 27.83
C GLY A 219 -2.45 -1.72 27.66
N LEU A 220 -1.99 -2.20 26.50
CA LEU A 220 -1.97 -3.63 26.15
C LEU A 220 -0.63 -4.33 26.47
N LEU A 221 0.33 -3.67 27.12
CA LEU A 221 1.70 -4.19 27.28
C LEU A 221 1.78 -5.45 28.15
N ASP A 222 0.87 -5.60 29.10
CA ASP A 222 0.79 -6.80 29.95
C ASP A 222 0.34 -8.04 29.16
N GLU A 223 -0.16 -7.86 27.95
CA GLU A 223 -0.66 -8.95 27.12
C GLU A 223 0.38 -9.53 26.17
N LEU A 224 1.51 -8.83 25.99
CA LEU A 224 2.63 -9.38 25.25
C LEU A 224 3.16 -10.62 25.99
N PRO A 225 3.64 -11.65 25.30
CA PRO A 225 4.12 -12.86 25.96
C PRO A 225 5.36 -12.57 26.84
N ASP A 226 5.58 -13.41 27.85
CA ASP A 226 6.83 -13.44 28.62
C ASP A 226 7.84 -14.34 27.89
N ILE A 227 8.59 -13.74 26.96
CA ILE A 227 9.65 -14.41 26.19
C ILE A 227 10.98 -13.66 26.31
N PRO A 228 12.13 -14.33 26.10
CA PRO A 228 13.42 -13.67 26.07
C PRO A 228 13.44 -12.43 25.15
N GLY A 229 13.82 -11.29 25.73
CA GLY A 229 13.85 -10.01 25.02
C GLY A 229 12.63 -9.12 25.24
N ILE A 230 11.60 -9.56 25.97
CA ILE A 230 10.53 -8.71 26.49
C ILE A 230 10.67 -8.64 28.00
N VAL A 231 11.31 -7.58 28.50
CA VAL A 231 11.57 -7.42 29.94
C VAL A 231 10.68 -6.34 30.53
N ARG A 232 10.09 -6.64 31.68
CA ARG A 232 9.10 -5.77 32.34
C ARG A 232 9.67 -5.08 33.57
N TYR A 233 9.19 -3.87 33.80
CA TYR A 233 9.49 -3.10 35.01
C TYR A 233 8.23 -2.46 35.63
N GLU A 234 8.32 -2.09 36.90
CA GLU A 234 7.24 -1.42 37.62
C GLU A 234 7.00 0.00 37.10
N ARG A 235 5.74 0.30 36.78
CA ARG A 235 5.35 1.56 36.12
C ARG A 235 5.79 2.78 36.92
N GLY A 236 6.66 3.58 36.33
CA GLY A 236 7.14 4.82 36.96
C GLY A 236 8.37 4.64 37.85
N ASP A 237 8.90 3.42 38.00
CA ASP A 237 10.06 3.12 38.84
C ASP A 237 11.36 3.08 38.01
N ALA A 238 12.23 4.06 38.22
CA ALA A 238 13.52 4.15 37.53
C ALA A 238 14.54 3.09 38.01
N VAL A 239 14.45 2.65 39.27
CA VAL A 239 15.35 1.62 39.83
C VAL A 239 14.98 0.26 39.24
N ASP A 240 13.69 -0.05 39.19
CA ASP A 240 13.22 -1.29 38.57
C ASP A 240 13.43 -1.30 37.05
N ALA A 241 13.31 -0.14 36.38
CA ALA A 241 13.69 0.01 34.99
C ALA A 241 15.19 -0.29 34.78
N ALA A 242 16.08 0.21 35.65
CA ALA A 242 17.50 -0.12 35.58
C ALA A 242 17.76 -1.62 35.78
N ARG A 243 17.06 -2.27 36.72
CA ARG A 243 17.11 -3.74 36.90
C ARG A 243 16.70 -4.47 35.62
N ALA A 244 15.61 -4.04 34.96
CA ALA A 244 15.14 -4.65 33.72
C ALA A 244 16.16 -4.53 32.57
N PHE A 245 16.90 -3.42 32.48
CA PHE A 245 18.00 -3.28 31.52
C PHE A 245 19.16 -4.25 31.83
N THR A 246 19.51 -4.40 33.11
CA THR A 246 20.52 -5.39 33.54
C THR A 246 20.10 -6.81 33.21
N GLU A 247 18.85 -7.18 33.52
CA GLU A 247 18.28 -8.49 33.19
C GLU A 247 18.31 -8.76 31.68
N LEU A 248 17.89 -7.79 30.86
CA LEU A 248 17.94 -7.93 29.40
C LEU A 248 19.37 -8.14 28.90
N ARG A 249 20.34 -7.41 29.48
CA ARG A 249 21.76 -7.56 29.11
C ARG A 249 22.30 -8.96 29.43
N GLU A 250 21.96 -9.49 30.59
CA GLU A 250 22.38 -10.83 31.04
C GLU A 250 21.74 -11.95 30.21
N THR A 251 20.49 -11.75 29.81
CA THR A 251 19.71 -12.74 29.04
C THR A 251 19.80 -12.56 27.53
N TYR A 252 20.52 -11.55 27.03
CA TYR A 252 20.52 -11.16 25.62
C TYR A 252 20.87 -12.31 24.65
N GLY A 253 21.77 -13.22 25.04
CA GLY A 253 22.14 -14.39 24.24
C GLY A 253 21.01 -15.39 23.97
N SER A 254 19.94 -15.35 24.78
CA SER A 254 18.75 -16.18 24.61
C SER A 254 17.69 -15.53 23.71
N VAL A 255 17.83 -14.25 23.36
CA VAL A 255 16.87 -13.53 22.52
C VAL A 255 16.90 -14.09 21.09
N ARG A 256 15.72 -14.23 20.49
CA ARG A 256 15.53 -14.64 19.10
C ARG A 256 14.65 -13.61 18.39
N ARG A 257 15.13 -13.08 17.27
CA ARG A 257 14.41 -12.03 16.50
C ARG A 257 13.06 -12.52 15.99
N ASP A 258 13.01 -13.78 15.55
CA ASP A 258 11.80 -14.38 15.02
C ASP A 258 10.73 -14.53 16.10
N ASP A 259 11.11 -14.92 17.33
CA ASP A 259 10.19 -15.00 18.48
C ASP A 259 9.63 -13.62 18.84
N LEU A 260 10.48 -12.58 18.86
CA LEU A 260 10.05 -11.19 19.10
C LEU A 260 9.09 -10.71 18.00
N ARG A 261 9.38 -11.03 16.73
CA ARG A 261 8.50 -10.70 15.61
C ARG A 261 7.18 -11.48 15.68
N ALA A 262 7.22 -12.74 16.08
CA ALA A 262 6.04 -13.61 16.23
C ALA A 262 5.09 -13.07 17.30
N ALA A 263 5.60 -12.47 18.38
CA ALA A 263 4.79 -11.80 19.41
C ALA A 263 3.86 -10.69 18.85
N THR A 264 4.13 -10.21 17.64
CA THR A 264 3.31 -9.18 16.97
C THR A 264 2.35 -9.72 15.91
N GLU A 265 2.33 -11.04 15.65
CA GLU A 265 1.45 -11.66 14.64
C GLU A 265 -0.03 -11.33 14.78
N PRO A 266 -0.62 -11.28 16.00
CA PRO A 266 -2.05 -11.01 16.15
C PRO A 266 -2.48 -9.59 15.74
N TYR A 267 -1.55 -8.63 15.65
CA TYR A 267 -1.87 -7.22 15.47
C TYR A 267 -2.04 -6.86 13.99
N THR A 268 -3.12 -7.31 13.35
CA THR A 268 -3.38 -7.11 11.92
C THR A 268 -4.58 -6.20 11.65
N ILE A 269 -4.69 -5.72 10.40
CA ILE A 269 -5.86 -4.96 9.93
C ILE A 269 -7.11 -5.84 9.99
N GLU A 270 -6.99 -7.13 9.69
CA GLU A 270 -8.09 -8.09 9.76
C GLU A 270 -8.59 -8.24 11.20
N ALA A 271 -7.68 -8.41 12.17
CA ALA A 271 -8.05 -8.50 13.57
C ALA A 271 -8.73 -7.21 14.06
N TRP A 272 -8.19 -6.05 13.66
CA TRP A 272 -8.79 -4.75 13.93
C TRP A 272 -10.21 -4.63 13.38
N VAL A 273 -10.43 -5.02 12.13
CA VAL A 273 -11.74 -4.96 11.46
C VAL A 273 -12.70 -5.97 12.07
N GLN A 274 -12.29 -7.22 12.26
CA GLN A 274 -13.13 -8.29 12.81
C GLN A 274 -13.64 -7.92 14.19
N CYS A 275 -12.78 -7.42 15.09
CA CYS A 275 -13.21 -6.99 16.42
C CYS A 275 -14.30 -5.89 16.35
N HIS A 276 -14.25 -5.02 15.35
CA HIS A 276 -15.28 -4.00 15.14
C HIS A 276 -16.56 -4.59 14.53
N VAL A 277 -16.45 -5.53 13.59
CA VAL A 277 -17.62 -6.25 13.06
C VAL A 277 -18.35 -6.98 14.18
N ASP A 278 -17.63 -7.76 14.99
CA ASP A 278 -18.21 -8.53 16.09
C ASP A 278 -18.93 -7.62 17.08
N ALA A 279 -18.28 -6.52 17.47
CA ALA A 279 -18.84 -5.58 18.43
C ALA A 279 -20.09 -4.86 17.88
N PHE A 280 -20.03 -4.33 16.65
CA PHE A 280 -21.12 -3.53 16.07
C PHE A 280 -22.30 -4.40 15.63
N SER A 281 -22.08 -5.67 15.31
CA SER A 281 -23.15 -6.62 14.97
C SER A 281 -24.05 -6.97 16.16
N THR A 282 -23.63 -6.63 17.38
CA THR A 282 -24.45 -6.82 18.59
C THR A 282 -25.48 -5.71 18.82
N LEU A 283 -25.44 -4.63 18.02
CA LEU A 283 -26.36 -3.52 18.13
C LEU A 283 -27.60 -3.72 17.25
N ASP A 284 -28.78 -3.61 17.86
CA ASP A 284 -30.05 -3.75 17.15
C ASP A 284 -30.20 -2.70 16.04
N GLY A 285 -30.62 -3.17 14.86
CA GLY A 285 -30.93 -2.29 13.74
C GLY A 285 -29.72 -1.64 13.09
N VAL A 286 -28.49 -2.08 13.37
CA VAL A 286 -27.29 -1.82 12.55
C VAL A 286 -27.29 -2.78 11.35
N ASP A 287 -26.93 -2.29 10.17
CA ASP A 287 -26.98 -3.13 8.95
C ASP A 287 -26.00 -4.30 9.09
N ASP A 288 -26.42 -5.53 8.74
CA ASP A 288 -25.59 -6.74 8.91
C ASP A 288 -24.34 -6.67 8.01
N PHE A 289 -23.19 -6.43 8.62
CA PHE A 289 -21.89 -6.35 7.95
C PHE A 289 -21.21 -7.72 7.85
N ALA A 290 -21.66 -8.74 8.59
CA ALA A 290 -21.06 -10.07 8.59
C ALA A 290 -21.34 -10.83 7.26
N ALA A 291 -22.40 -10.48 6.54
CA ALA A 291 -22.69 -11.04 5.22
C ALA A 291 -21.79 -10.50 4.10
N SER A 292 -21.21 -9.31 4.27
CA SER A 292 -20.31 -8.65 3.31
C SER A 292 -18.83 -8.74 3.69
N TYR A 293 -18.53 -8.98 4.97
CA TYR A 293 -17.21 -9.23 5.51
C TYR A 293 -16.91 -10.73 5.53
N ARG A 294 -15.92 -11.18 4.74
CA ARG A 294 -15.39 -12.55 4.85
C ARG A 294 -14.17 -12.51 5.75
N PRO A 295 -14.20 -13.12 6.96
CA PRO A 295 -13.00 -13.32 7.75
C PRO A 295 -12.01 -14.13 6.92
N TYR A 296 -10.75 -13.70 6.84
CA TYR A 296 -9.72 -14.51 6.18
C TYR A 296 -9.31 -15.74 7.00
N TRP A 297 -9.81 -15.91 8.22
CA TRP A 297 -9.44 -17.02 9.09
C TRP A 297 -10.58 -17.37 10.06
N ASN A 298 -11.14 -18.57 9.92
CA ASN A 298 -11.69 -19.29 11.08
C ASN A 298 -10.57 -20.21 11.60
N GLU A 299 -10.17 -19.97 12.85
CA GLU A 299 -9.29 -20.71 13.74
C GLU A 299 -7.75 -20.68 13.49
N PRO A 300 -6.94 -20.53 14.57
CA PRO A 300 -5.48 -20.46 14.50
C PRO A 300 -4.89 -21.83 14.17
N PRO A 301 -3.80 -21.91 13.38
CA PRO A 301 -3.14 -23.19 13.15
C PRO A 301 -2.39 -23.60 14.42
N LEU A 302 -2.92 -24.61 15.11
CA LEU A 302 -2.03 -25.64 15.65
C LEU A 302 -1.32 -26.27 14.46
N LEU A 303 0.02 -26.21 14.48
CA LEU A 303 0.89 -26.85 13.51
C LEU A 303 0.74 -28.37 13.63
N GLU A 304 -0.20 -28.96 12.88
CA GLU A 304 -0.16 -30.39 12.56
C GLU A 304 -0.98 -30.68 11.28
N GLY A 305 -0.27 -31.06 10.21
CA GLY A 305 -0.81 -31.74 9.02
C GLY A 305 -1.76 -30.97 8.10
N ARG A 306 -1.24 -30.27 7.08
CA ARG A 306 -2.06 -29.82 5.94
C ARG A 306 -1.97 -30.79 4.76
N SER A 307 -3.12 -31.21 4.23
CA SER A 307 -3.22 -31.99 3.00
C SER A 307 -3.11 -31.10 1.75
N LEU A 308 -2.50 -31.65 0.69
CA LEU A 308 -2.26 -30.98 -0.58
C LEU A 308 -3.53 -30.46 -1.29
N GLU A 309 -4.70 -31.04 -1.00
CA GLU A 309 -5.99 -30.65 -1.60
C GLU A 309 -6.50 -29.27 -1.15
N GLY A 310 -6.23 -28.87 0.11
CA GLY A 310 -6.64 -27.54 0.60
C GLY A 310 -5.85 -26.40 -0.05
N LEU A 311 -4.56 -26.63 -0.31
CA LEU A 311 -3.69 -25.69 -1.02
C LEU A 311 -4.11 -25.50 -2.48
N ALA A 312 -4.58 -26.57 -3.14
CA ALA A 312 -5.04 -26.50 -4.53
C ALA A 312 -6.32 -25.65 -4.67
N LEU A 313 -7.27 -25.77 -3.75
CA LEU A 313 -8.53 -25.00 -3.76
C LEU A 313 -8.31 -23.51 -3.49
N GLU A 314 -7.36 -23.16 -2.62
CA GLU A 314 -6.99 -21.76 -2.35
C GLU A 314 -6.26 -21.11 -3.53
N VAL A 315 -5.37 -21.85 -4.21
CA VAL A 315 -4.72 -21.41 -5.45
C VAL A 315 -5.75 -21.16 -6.55
N GLU A 316 -6.70 -22.08 -6.76
CA GLU A 316 -7.79 -21.90 -7.73
C GLU A 316 -8.69 -20.70 -7.42
N ALA A 317 -8.97 -20.43 -6.13
CA ALA A 317 -9.79 -19.29 -5.72
C ALA A 317 -9.06 -17.94 -5.92
N ARG A 318 -7.74 -17.91 -5.73
CA ARG A 318 -6.88 -16.73 -5.96
C ARG A 318 -6.71 -16.44 -7.45
N GLU A 319 -6.57 -17.48 -8.27
CA GLU A 319 -6.47 -17.38 -9.74
C GLU A 319 -7.77 -16.86 -10.38
N LYS A 320 -8.93 -17.17 -9.81
CA LYS A 320 -10.24 -16.67 -10.26
C LYS A 320 -10.44 -15.16 -10.10
N LYS A 321 -9.59 -14.48 -9.32
CA LYS A 321 -9.67 -13.04 -9.04
C LYS A 321 -8.64 -12.20 -9.79
N ARG A 322 -7.77 -12.83 -10.58
CA ARG A 322 -6.67 -12.15 -11.28
C ARG A 322 -6.77 -12.42 -12.77
N GLY A 323 -6.25 -11.51 -13.59
CA GLY A 323 -6.18 -11.80 -15.03
C GLY A 323 -5.29 -10.86 -15.81
N ILE A 324 -4.96 -11.29 -17.03
CA ILE A 324 -4.16 -10.53 -17.98
C ILE A 324 -5.09 -9.94 -19.05
N TYR A 325 -4.98 -8.64 -19.28
CA TYR A 325 -5.75 -7.91 -20.30
C TYR A 325 -4.84 -7.48 -21.46
N VAL A 326 -5.24 -7.78 -22.69
CA VAL A 326 -4.49 -7.48 -23.91
C VAL A 326 -5.39 -6.78 -24.93
N VAL A 327 -4.83 -5.82 -25.66
CA VAL A 327 -5.51 -5.15 -26.78
C VAL A 327 -4.88 -5.55 -28.11
N ALA A 328 -5.68 -6.10 -29.02
CA ALA A 328 -5.19 -6.71 -30.27
C ALA A 328 -6.08 -6.42 -31.49
N TYR A 329 -6.16 -5.16 -31.92
CA TYR A 329 -6.91 -4.78 -33.13
C TYR A 329 -6.07 -4.88 -34.41
N GLY A 330 -6.63 -5.59 -35.41
CA GLY A 330 -6.00 -5.82 -36.71
C GLY A 330 -5.03 -7.00 -36.75
N ALA A 331 -4.75 -7.50 -37.95
CA ALA A 331 -3.96 -8.71 -38.16
C ALA A 331 -2.57 -8.71 -37.48
N PRO A 332 -1.78 -7.61 -37.50
CA PRO A 332 -0.47 -7.60 -36.85
C PRO A 332 -0.56 -7.76 -35.33
N ALA A 333 -1.40 -6.97 -34.65
CA ALA A 333 -1.56 -7.05 -33.20
C ALA A 333 -2.13 -8.41 -32.75
N ARG A 334 -3.07 -8.97 -33.52
CA ARG A 334 -3.61 -10.33 -33.27
C ARG A 334 -2.54 -11.40 -33.38
N LYS A 335 -1.65 -11.30 -34.37
CA LYS A 335 -0.52 -12.24 -34.51
C LYS A 335 0.39 -12.19 -33.28
N CYS A 336 0.75 -10.99 -32.83
CA CYS A 336 1.58 -10.83 -31.64
C CYS A 336 0.87 -11.31 -30.37
N ALA A 337 -0.42 -10.99 -30.20
CA ALA A 337 -1.21 -11.45 -29.06
C ALA A 337 -1.25 -12.98 -28.93
N ARG A 338 -1.31 -13.73 -30.05
CA ARG A 338 -1.19 -15.19 -30.01
C ARG A 338 0.14 -15.68 -29.45
N GLN A 339 1.24 -15.03 -29.85
CA GLN A 339 2.57 -15.35 -29.35
C GLN A 339 2.70 -15.02 -27.86
N LEU A 340 2.19 -13.85 -27.45
CA LEU A 340 2.11 -13.45 -26.06
C LEU A 340 1.32 -14.47 -25.23
N ILE A 341 0.11 -14.83 -25.65
CA ILE A 341 -0.72 -15.84 -24.97
C ILE A 341 0.02 -17.16 -24.86
N GLY A 342 0.67 -17.63 -25.94
CA GLY A 342 1.50 -18.84 -25.89
C GLY A 342 2.59 -18.78 -24.83
N SER A 343 3.26 -17.63 -24.67
CA SER A 343 4.26 -17.43 -23.60
C SER A 343 3.62 -17.32 -22.21
N ILE A 344 2.44 -16.72 -22.07
CA ILE A 344 1.66 -16.70 -20.82
C ILE A 344 1.32 -18.13 -20.40
N ARG A 345 0.82 -18.97 -21.31
CA ARG A 345 0.54 -20.38 -20.99
C ARG A 345 1.77 -21.16 -20.54
N LYS A 346 2.96 -20.76 -20.99
CA LYS A 346 4.21 -21.40 -20.59
C LYS A 346 4.66 -20.98 -19.18
N TYR A 347 4.54 -19.70 -18.83
CA TYR A 347 5.15 -19.16 -17.62
C TYR A 347 4.16 -18.78 -16.51
N MET A 348 2.88 -18.58 -16.84
CA MET A 348 1.79 -18.24 -15.93
C MET A 348 0.51 -19.00 -16.35
N PRO A 349 0.54 -20.35 -16.41
CA PRO A 349 -0.48 -21.18 -17.06
C PRO A 349 -1.90 -20.96 -16.52
N ASN A 350 -2.00 -20.60 -15.24
CA ASN A 350 -3.27 -20.54 -14.54
C ASN A 350 -3.92 -19.15 -14.50
N ILE A 351 -3.26 -18.13 -15.07
CA ILE A 351 -3.83 -16.78 -15.11
C ILE A 351 -4.65 -16.61 -16.39
N PRO A 352 -5.96 -16.28 -16.31
CA PRO A 352 -6.79 -16.11 -17.48
C PRO A 352 -6.42 -14.86 -18.28
N VAL A 353 -6.59 -14.94 -19.60
CA VAL A 353 -6.25 -13.87 -20.55
C VAL A 353 -7.51 -13.39 -21.27
N ALA A 354 -7.79 -12.10 -21.12
CA ALA A 354 -8.86 -11.40 -21.81
C ALA A 354 -8.30 -10.54 -22.95
N VAL A 355 -8.89 -10.65 -24.14
CA VAL A 355 -8.41 -9.92 -25.33
C VAL A 355 -9.51 -9.04 -25.91
N ALA A 356 -9.28 -7.72 -25.90
CA ALA A 356 -10.07 -6.76 -26.65
C ALA A 356 -9.60 -6.73 -28.12
N SER A 357 -10.48 -7.14 -29.04
CA SER A 357 -10.16 -7.22 -30.47
C SER A 357 -11.44 -7.17 -31.32
N GLY A 358 -11.29 -7.03 -32.65
CA GLY A 358 -12.45 -6.93 -33.55
C GLY A 358 -13.22 -8.24 -33.76
N THR A 359 -12.60 -9.38 -33.49
CA THR A 359 -13.21 -10.73 -33.53
C THR A 359 -12.56 -11.61 -32.46
N PRO A 360 -13.20 -12.70 -32.00
CA PRO A 360 -12.59 -13.61 -31.02
C PRO A 360 -11.20 -14.11 -31.45
N LEU A 361 -10.29 -14.31 -30.49
CA LEU A 361 -9.05 -15.08 -30.63
C LEU A 361 -9.28 -16.41 -29.91
N ASP A 362 -9.08 -17.53 -30.59
CA ASP A 362 -9.31 -18.86 -30.02
C ASP A 362 -8.36 -19.16 -28.84
N GLU A 363 -7.20 -18.50 -28.82
CA GLU A 363 -6.21 -18.66 -27.76
C GLU A 363 -6.58 -17.94 -26.46
N ALA A 364 -7.49 -16.96 -26.51
CA ALA A 364 -7.90 -16.15 -25.36
C ALA A 364 -8.99 -16.86 -24.54
N ASP A 365 -8.93 -16.72 -23.22
CA ASP A 365 -9.99 -17.27 -22.34
C ASP A 365 -11.27 -16.44 -22.42
N VAL A 366 -11.11 -15.12 -22.58
CA VAL A 366 -12.22 -14.19 -22.65
C VAL A 366 -12.06 -13.25 -23.84
N HIS A 367 -13.08 -13.18 -24.69
CA HIS A 367 -13.16 -12.16 -25.74
C HIS A 367 -13.88 -10.91 -25.22
N ILE A 368 -13.23 -9.76 -25.33
CA ILE A 368 -13.83 -8.47 -24.97
C ILE A 368 -14.28 -7.75 -26.25
N THR A 369 -15.59 -7.56 -26.39
CA THR A 369 -16.17 -6.79 -27.48
C THR A 369 -16.12 -5.30 -27.16
N TYR A 370 -15.29 -4.57 -27.88
CA TYR A 370 -15.23 -3.11 -27.82
C TYR A 370 -14.89 -2.55 -29.21
N PRO A 371 -15.45 -1.38 -29.62
CA PRO A 371 -15.19 -0.82 -30.94
C PRO A 371 -13.70 -0.54 -31.18
N ASP A 372 -13.23 -0.88 -32.38
CA ASP A 372 -11.95 -0.43 -32.90
C ASP A 372 -12.07 1.07 -33.22
N ALA A 373 -11.69 1.93 -32.28
CA ALA A 373 -11.95 3.38 -32.35
C ALA A 373 -10.71 4.20 -32.80
N ASP A 374 -9.52 3.62 -32.76
CA ASP A 374 -8.26 4.29 -33.11
C ASP A 374 -7.22 3.30 -33.64
N LEU A 375 -6.34 3.76 -34.54
CA LEU A 375 -5.33 2.90 -35.19
C LEU A 375 -4.40 2.18 -34.22
N GLY A 376 -4.23 2.70 -33.01
CA GLY A 376 -3.35 2.17 -31.98
C GLY A 376 -4.00 1.28 -30.94
N GLY A 377 -5.32 1.10 -30.94
CA GLY A 377 -6.05 0.44 -29.85
C GLY A 377 -5.99 1.18 -28.51
N ARG A 378 -5.60 2.46 -28.50
CA ARG A 378 -5.40 3.25 -27.28
C ARG A 378 -6.71 3.58 -26.58
N ALA A 379 -7.83 3.65 -27.29
CA ALA A 379 -9.15 3.77 -26.70
C ALA A 379 -9.47 2.59 -25.78
N ALA A 380 -9.22 1.37 -26.25
CA ALA A 380 -9.43 0.15 -25.46
C ALA A 380 -8.38 -0.01 -24.36
N LYS A 381 -7.13 0.38 -24.63
CA LYS A 381 -6.03 0.36 -23.65
C LYS A 381 -6.32 1.28 -22.45
N THR A 382 -6.62 2.55 -22.71
CA THR A 382 -6.86 3.53 -21.64
C THR A 382 -8.16 3.27 -20.88
N LYS A 383 -9.02 2.37 -21.38
CA LYS A 383 -10.23 1.85 -20.72
C LYS A 383 -10.05 0.48 -20.06
N MET A 384 -8.82 -0.02 -19.88
CA MET A 384 -8.57 -1.35 -19.32
C MET A 384 -9.24 -1.59 -17.96
N PHE A 385 -9.40 -0.55 -17.12
CA PHE A 385 -10.14 -0.65 -15.86
C PHE A 385 -11.59 -1.12 -16.05
N ASP A 386 -12.28 -0.57 -17.04
CA ASP A 386 -13.69 -0.83 -17.34
C ASP A 386 -13.87 -2.08 -18.23
N LEU A 387 -12.91 -2.36 -19.12
CA LEU A 387 -13.02 -3.40 -20.16
C LEU A 387 -12.49 -4.76 -19.73
N ALA A 388 -11.53 -4.84 -18.81
CA ALA A 388 -11.13 -6.13 -18.26
C ALA A 388 -12.32 -6.77 -17.50
N PRO A 389 -12.46 -8.11 -17.48
CA PRO A 389 -13.51 -8.83 -16.75
C PRO A 389 -13.69 -8.29 -15.33
N LYS A 390 -14.94 -8.00 -14.92
CA LYS A 390 -15.28 -7.23 -13.70
C LYS A 390 -14.97 -7.98 -12.40
N GLU A 391 -14.91 -9.29 -12.50
CA GLU A 391 -14.56 -10.23 -11.44
C GLU A 391 -13.09 -10.16 -11.03
N TRP A 392 -12.21 -9.61 -11.88
CA TRP A 392 -10.78 -9.49 -11.56
C TRP A 392 -10.51 -8.32 -10.62
N SER A 393 -10.00 -8.58 -9.42
CA SER A 393 -9.51 -7.54 -8.51
C SER A 393 -8.15 -7.00 -8.96
N GLU A 394 -7.27 -7.85 -9.49
CA GLU A 394 -5.96 -7.48 -10.00
C GLU A 394 -5.87 -7.76 -11.50
N VAL A 395 -5.43 -6.77 -12.25
CA VAL A 395 -5.33 -6.85 -13.71
C VAL A 395 -3.90 -6.50 -14.12
N LEU A 396 -3.29 -7.38 -14.91
CA LEU A 396 -2.03 -7.13 -15.60
C LEU A 396 -2.28 -6.84 -17.07
N TYR A 397 -2.03 -5.60 -17.50
CA TYR A 397 -2.01 -5.22 -18.90
C TYR A 397 -0.63 -5.44 -19.51
N LEU A 398 -0.61 -6.06 -20.70
CA LEU A 398 0.56 -6.24 -21.54
C LEU A 398 0.24 -5.77 -22.98
N ASP A 399 1.12 -4.94 -23.56
CA ASP A 399 1.08 -4.64 -24.99
C ASP A 399 1.21 -5.95 -25.80
N ALA A 400 0.49 -6.06 -26.92
CA ALA A 400 0.39 -7.31 -27.67
C ALA A 400 1.72 -7.83 -28.24
N ASP A 401 2.72 -6.95 -28.42
CA ASP A 401 4.08 -7.26 -28.90
C ASP A 401 5.08 -7.56 -27.77
N ILE A 402 4.58 -7.95 -26.59
CA ILE A 402 5.36 -8.54 -25.50
C ILE A 402 5.46 -10.06 -25.66
N GLU A 403 6.57 -10.62 -25.21
CA GLU A 403 6.79 -12.05 -24.99
C GLU A 403 7.30 -12.28 -23.56
N LEU A 404 6.68 -13.23 -22.86
CA LEU A 404 7.16 -13.65 -21.55
C LEU A 404 8.33 -14.62 -21.70
N THR A 405 9.37 -14.44 -20.88
CA THR A 405 10.55 -15.30 -20.82
C THR A 405 10.76 -15.93 -19.45
N ALA A 406 9.97 -15.54 -18.46
CA ALA A 406 9.90 -16.11 -17.12
C ALA A 406 8.51 -15.84 -16.50
N ASP A 407 8.24 -16.41 -15.33
CA ASP A 407 7.09 -16.03 -14.51
C ASP A 407 7.23 -14.57 -14.05
N ILE A 408 6.15 -13.80 -14.16
CA ILE A 408 6.07 -12.39 -13.75
C ILE A 408 4.91 -12.13 -12.79
N SER A 409 4.46 -13.17 -12.07
CA SER A 409 3.36 -13.13 -11.11
C SER A 409 3.57 -12.06 -10.03
N PHE A 410 4.83 -11.72 -9.75
CA PHE A 410 5.22 -10.56 -8.94
C PHE A 410 4.46 -9.28 -9.30
N LEU A 411 4.16 -9.01 -10.57
CA LEU A 411 3.43 -7.79 -10.95
C LEU A 411 2.00 -7.79 -10.43
N LEU A 412 1.34 -8.94 -10.41
CA LEU A 412 0.01 -9.11 -9.82
C LEU A 412 0.09 -9.09 -8.30
N ASP A 413 1.12 -9.73 -7.72
CA ASP A 413 1.34 -9.74 -6.27
C ASP A 413 1.64 -8.33 -5.74
N ALA A 414 2.38 -7.51 -6.49
CA ALA A 414 2.72 -6.15 -6.10
C ALA A 414 1.48 -5.25 -5.96
N VAL A 415 0.41 -5.52 -6.72
CA VAL A 415 -0.83 -4.75 -6.65
C VAL A 415 -1.90 -5.45 -5.84
N GLU A 416 -1.69 -6.69 -5.38
CA GLU A 416 -2.69 -7.44 -4.65
C GLU A 416 -3.06 -6.79 -3.31
N GLY A 417 -4.35 -6.86 -2.99
CA GLY A 417 -4.84 -6.56 -1.65
C GLY A 417 -4.99 -5.07 -1.34
N ALA A 418 -5.38 -4.78 -0.11
CA ALA A 418 -5.64 -3.42 0.36
C ALA A 418 -4.35 -2.56 0.42
N ASP A 419 -3.23 -3.20 0.76
CA ASP A 419 -1.91 -2.58 0.96
C ASP A 419 -0.98 -2.67 -0.26
N GLY A 420 -1.40 -3.36 -1.32
CA GLY A 420 -0.72 -3.37 -2.61
C GLY A 420 -0.56 -1.98 -3.21
N TRP A 421 0.32 -1.88 -4.20
CA TRP A 421 0.41 -0.68 -5.02
C TRP A 421 -0.90 -0.50 -5.79
N ASP A 422 -1.36 0.74 -5.97
CA ASP A 422 -2.56 1.01 -6.78
C ASP A 422 -2.29 0.66 -8.24
N VAL A 423 -1.09 1.00 -8.71
CA VAL A 423 -0.58 0.74 -10.04
C VAL A 423 0.92 0.40 -9.95
N ALA A 424 1.36 -0.61 -10.69
CA ALA A 424 2.77 -0.88 -10.97
C ALA A 424 3.02 -0.77 -12.48
N LEU A 425 4.01 0.01 -12.89
CA LEU A 425 4.39 0.16 -14.29
C LEU A 425 5.86 0.53 -14.42
N THR A 426 6.40 0.45 -15.64
CA THR A 426 7.82 0.72 -15.86
C THR A 426 8.09 2.19 -16.20
N LYS A 427 9.29 2.66 -15.86
CA LYS A 427 9.85 3.84 -16.54
C LYS A 427 9.97 3.57 -18.06
N ASP A 428 10.15 4.62 -18.84
CA ASP A 428 10.47 4.48 -20.26
C ASP A 428 11.94 4.07 -20.48
N GLN A 429 12.24 3.64 -21.69
CA GLN A 429 13.53 3.13 -22.15
C GLN A 429 14.70 4.03 -21.73
N ASP A 430 15.87 3.42 -21.58
CA ASP A 430 17.11 4.16 -21.28
C ASP A 430 17.34 5.24 -22.35
N ASP A 431 17.84 6.39 -21.92
CA ASP A 431 17.97 7.63 -22.69
C ASP A 431 16.64 8.40 -22.95
N TYR A 432 15.50 7.88 -22.46
CA TYR A 432 14.18 8.51 -22.54
C TYR A 432 13.56 8.79 -21.17
N ASP A 433 14.37 9.01 -20.14
CA ASP A 433 13.90 9.11 -18.74
C ASP A 433 12.99 10.29 -18.44
N LEU A 434 13.03 11.37 -19.23
CA LEU A 434 12.22 12.57 -18.97
C LEU A 434 11.13 12.72 -20.00
N ILE A 435 9.92 13.10 -19.57
CA ILE A 435 8.75 13.31 -20.45
C ILE A 435 9.02 14.34 -21.55
N TYR A 436 10.00 15.24 -21.36
CA TYR A 436 10.52 16.12 -22.40
C TYR A 436 10.96 15.38 -23.67
N SER A 437 11.53 14.18 -23.53
CA SER A 437 12.00 13.36 -24.66
C SER A 437 10.86 12.99 -25.62
N LEU A 438 9.66 12.79 -25.06
CA LEU A 438 8.41 12.63 -25.79
C LEU A 438 7.88 13.98 -26.31
N TRP A 439 7.67 14.94 -25.40
CA TRP A 439 6.96 16.19 -25.70
C TRP A 439 7.66 17.09 -26.71
N ARG A 440 9.00 17.11 -26.76
CA ARG A 440 9.74 17.96 -27.73
C ARG A 440 9.43 17.66 -29.19
N ARG A 441 8.76 16.54 -29.48
CA ARG A 441 8.37 16.11 -30.83
C ARG A 441 6.95 16.56 -31.22
N ASP A 442 6.17 17.09 -30.27
CA ASP A 442 4.79 17.58 -30.48
C ASP A 442 4.57 18.85 -29.63
N SER A 443 4.55 20.02 -30.29
CA SER A 443 4.43 21.32 -29.61
C SER A 443 3.11 21.47 -28.84
N THR A 444 2.03 20.84 -29.30
CA THR A 444 0.75 20.85 -28.59
C THR A 444 0.82 20.02 -27.33
N GLU A 445 1.39 18.81 -27.40
CA GLU A 445 1.61 17.96 -26.23
C GLU A 445 2.53 18.64 -25.20
N LEU A 446 3.59 19.30 -25.66
CA LEU A 446 4.51 20.05 -24.81
C LEU A 446 3.82 21.22 -24.07
N ALA A 447 2.97 21.98 -24.78
CA ALA A 447 2.23 23.08 -24.19
C ALA A 447 1.24 22.60 -23.13
N LEU A 448 0.44 21.56 -23.45
CA LEU A 448 -0.51 20.95 -22.52
C LEU A 448 0.19 20.35 -21.30
N GLY A 449 1.29 19.64 -21.52
CA GLY A 449 2.10 19.06 -20.47
C GLY A 449 2.68 20.09 -19.51
N ARG A 450 3.28 21.17 -20.04
CA ARG A 450 3.81 22.27 -19.21
C ARG A 450 2.72 23.00 -18.44
N ALA A 451 1.55 23.21 -19.04
CA ALA A 451 0.43 23.83 -18.36
C ALA A 451 -0.06 22.97 -17.18
N ALA A 452 -0.08 21.64 -17.34
CA ALA A 452 -0.53 20.73 -16.29
C ALA A 452 0.52 20.49 -15.18
N LEU A 453 1.80 20.36 -15.54
CA LEU A 453 2.85 19.95 -14.59
C LEU A 453 3.76 21.08 -14.10
N GLY A 454 3.73 22.25 -14.76
CA GLY A 454 4.70 23.34 -14.51
C GLY A 454 6.14 23.02 -14.95
N SER A 455 6.43 21.80 -15.40
CA SER A 455 7.76 21.34 -15.80
C SER A 455 7.68 20.31 -16.92
N SER A 456 8.76 20.16 -17.69
CA SER A 456 8.95 19.07 -18.67
C SER A 456 9.93 18.00 -18.17
N ARG A 457 10.32 18.06 -16.90
CA ARG A 457 11.33 17.21 -16.28
C ARG A 457 10.74 16.07 -15.45
N ALA A 458 9.45 15.76 -15.60
CA ALA A 458 8.86 14.59 -14.94
C ALA A 458 9.42 13.30 -15.55
N LEU A 459 9.56 12.26 -14.72
CA LEU A 459 9.98 10.92 -15.15
C LEU A 459 9.00 10.39 -16.20
N GLN A 460 9.50 9.96 -17.36
CA GLN A 460 8.68 9.37 -18.41
C GLN A 460 8.32 7.92 -18.02
N LEU A 461 7.03 7.61 -18.11
CA LEU A 461 6.48 6.32 -17.75
C LEU A 461 5.98 5.61 -19.01
N ALA A 462 6.23 4.30 -19.11
CA ALA A 462 5.78 3.50 -20.23
C ALA A 462 4.40 2.91 -19.94
N GLY A 463 3.55 2.87 -20.96
CA GLY A 463 2.22 2.28 -20.86
C GLY A 463 2.14 0.81 -21.26
N GLY A 464 3.27 0.15 -21.52
CA GLY A 464 3.28 -1.18 -22.16
C GLY A 464 3.13 -2.36 -21.20
N VAL A 465 3.45 -2.16 -19.92
CA VAL A 465 3.32 -3.13 -18.84
C VAL A 465 2.72 -2.38 -17.66
N ILE A 466 1.50 -2.74 -17.27
CA ILE A 466 0.78 -2.07 -16.19
C ILE A 466 0.03 -3.11 -15.38
N ALA A 467 0.43 -3.34 -14.13
CA ALA A 467 -0.44 -4.02 -13.18
C ALA A 467 -1.23 -3.00 -12.37
N PHE A 468 -2.47 -3.31 -12.06
CA PHE A 468 -3.28 -2.47 -11.18
C PHE A 468 -4.29 -3.29 -10.40
N ARG A 469 -4.67 -2.77 -9.24
CA ARG A 469 -5.82 -3.26 -8.48
C ARG A 469 -7.04 -2.39 -8.67
N ARG A 470 -8.21 -3.01 -8.62
CA ARG A 470 -9.47 -2.27 -8.65
C ARG A 470 -9.76 -1.64 -7.30
N ASN A 471 -9.62 -0.31 -7.26
CA ASN A 471 -10.12 0.52 -6.18
C ASN A 471 -10.58 1.88 -6.74
N GLN A 472 -11.14 2.72 -5.87
CA GLN A 472 -11.71 4.01 -6.28
C GLN A 472 -10.65 5.00 -6.82
N ARG A 473 -9.43 4.96 -6.29
CA ARG A 473 -8.33 5.84 -6.73
C ARG A 473 -7.83 5.43 -8.11
N THR A 474 -7.61 4.13 -8.32
CA THR A 474 -7.26 3.54 -9.62
C THR A 474 -8.36 3.82 -10.65
N LYS A 475 -9.63 3.70 -10.27
CA LYS A 475 -10.77 4.04 -11.13
C LYS A 475 -10.72 5.50 -11.59
N ALA A 476 -10.58 6.43 -10.66
CA ALA A 476 -10.50 7.86 -10.97
C ALA A 476 -9.32 8.16 -11.91
N PHE A 477 -8.16 7.55 -11.65
CA PHE A 477 -6.97 7.67 -12.49
C PHE A 477 -7.20 7.17 -13.93
N PHE A 478 -7.73 5.95 -14.12
CA PHE A 478 -7.97 5.41 -15.47
C PHE A 478 -9.05 6.18 -16.23
N HIS A 479 -10.10 6.64 -15.54
CA HIS A 479 -11.14 7.47 -16.16
C HIS A 479 -10.58 8.81 -16.62
N ASP A 480 -9.72 9.43 -15.82
CA ASP A 480 -9.02 10.66 -16.19
C ASP A 480 -7.98 10.41 -17.31
N TRP A 481 -7.28 9.28 -17.31
CA TRP A 481 -6.34 8.91 -18.37
C TRP A 481 -7.01 8.78 -19.73
N TYR A 482 -8.17 8.12 -19.80
CA TYR A 482 -8.96 8.11 -21.02
C TYR A 482 -9.39 9.53 -21.43
N ALA A 483 -9.88 10.33 -20.50
CA ALA A 483 -10.32 11.70 -20.79
C ALA A 483 -9.18 12.58 -21.31
N GLU A 484 -8.00 12.54 -20.68
CA GLU A 484 -6.80 13.26 -21.08
C GLU A 484 -6.24 12.78 -22.41
N TRP A 485 -6.28 11.46 -22.66
CA TRP A 485 -5.88 10.89 -23.94
C TRP A 485 -6.82 11.37 -25.04
N PHE A 486 -8.13 11.35 -24.81
CA PHE A 486 -9.16 11.69 -25.79
C PHE A 486 -9.03 13.12 -26.34
N ARG A 487 -8.44 14.06 -25.56
CA ARG A 487 -8.18 15.45 -25.99
C ARG A 487 -7.34 15.54 -27.26
N MET A 488 -6.38 14.63 -27.43
CA MET A 488 -5.50 14.59 -28.61
C MET A 488 -5.68 13.30 -29.41
N ALA A 489 -6.10 12.24 -28.74
CA ALA A 489 -6.28 10.87 -29.22
C ALA A 489 -5.09 10.36 -30.04
N ARG A 490 -3.87 10.67 -29.58
CA ARG A 490 -2.59 10.26 -30.16
C ARG A 490 -1.89 9.30 -29.21
N ARG A 491 -0.70 9.67 -28.71
CA ARG A 491 0.03 8.90 -27.70
C ARG A 491 -0.63 9.02 -26.34
N ASP A 492 -0.50 7.96 -25.56
CA ASP A 492 -1.11 7.79 -24.25
C ASP A 492 -0.19 8.20 -23.10
N GLN A 493 1.14 8.22 -23.30
CA GLN A 493 2.13 8.53 -22.25
C GLN A 493 2.04 9.95 -21.69
N GLY A 494 1.80 10.96 -22.54
CA GLY A 494 1.64 12.34 -22.05
C GLY A 494 0.34 12.52 -21.26
N ALA A 495 -0.75 11.88 -21.73
CA ALA A 495 -2.01 11.82 -21.00
C ALA A 495 -1.89 11.06 -19.68
N LEU A 496 -1.15 9.94 -19.66
CA LEU A 496 -0.87 9.13 -18.48
C LEU A 496 -0.29 10.01 -17.37
N ILE A 497 0.78 10.74 -17.68
CA ILE A 497 1.46 11.60 -16.70
C ILE A 497 0.58 12.76 -16.23
N ARG A 498 -0.15 13.42 -17.14
CA ARG A 498 -1.09 14.48 -16.72
C ARG A 498 -2.15 13.95 -15.76
N SER A 499 -2.65 12.74 -16.03
CA SER A 499 -3.67 12.10 -15.20
C SER A 499 -3.12 11.65 -13.85
N MET A 500 -1.86 11.19 -13.78
CA MET A 500 -1.23 10.88 -12.49
C MET A 500 -1.06 12.11 -11.59
N TYR A 501 -0.73 13.27 -12.16
CA TYR A 501 -0.61 14.51 -11.40
C TYR A 501 -1.99 15.03 -10.93
N LYS A 502 -3.05 14.74 -11.69
CA LYS A 502 -4.42 15.14 -11.35
C LYS A 502 -5.12 14.15 -10.41
N GLN A 503 -4.84 12.86 -10.57
CA GLN A 503 -5.39 11.74 -9.81
C GLN A 503 -4.23 10.88 -9.26
N PRO A 504 -3.61 11.31 -8.16
CA PRO A 504 -2.46 10.59 -7.60
C PRO A 504 -2.81 9.15 -7.23
N VAL A 505 -1.90 8.22 -7.51
CA VAL A 505 -1.97 6.79 -7.17
C VAL A 505 -0.73 6.36 -6.40
N LYS A 506 -0.83 5.33 -5.55
CA LYS A 506 0.31 4.63 -4.96
C LYS A 506 1.00 3.85 -6.09
N LEU A 507 2.06 4.44 -6.63
CA LEU A 507 2.73 3.96 -7.84
C LEU A 507 4.03 3.21 -7.54
N LEU A 508 4.12 1.94 -7.92
CA LEU A 508 5.39 1.23 -8.02
C LEU A 508 6.00 1.52 -9.40
N VAL A 509 7.15 2.20 -9.41
CA VAL A 509 7.90 2.44 -10.64
C VAL A 509 8.97 1.36 -10.79
N LEU A 510 8.85 0.58 -11.84
CA LEU A 510 9.77 -0.51 -12.18
C LEU A 510 10.84 -0.05 -13.18
N GLY A 511 12.00 -0.69 -13.13
CA GLY A 511 13.07 -0.47 -14.09
C GLY A 511 12.77 -1.06 -15.48
N ASN A 512 13.71 -0.85 -16.41
CA ASN A 512 13.57 -1.30 -17.79
C ASN A 512 13.63 -2.81 -17.95
N GLU A 513 14.19 -3.53 -16.98
CA GLU A 513 14.22 -4.98 -16.95
C GLU A 513 12.81 -5.60 -17.04
N TRP A 514 11.80 -4.89 -16.52
CA TRP A 514 10.38 -5.28 -16.56
C TRP A 514 9.66 -4.89 -17.85
N ASN A 515 10.36 -4.27 -18.81
CA ASN A 515 9.86 -3.91 -20.14
C ASN A 515 11.05 -3.85 -21.12
N SER A 516 11.80 -4.95 -21.18
CA SER A 516 13.10 -5.00 -21.85
C SER A 516 12.93 -4.98 -23.36
N HIS A 517 13.47 -3.98 -24.05
CA HIS A 517 13.33 -3.90 -25.50
C HIS A 517 14.48 -4.58 -26.24
N VAL A 518 14.13 -5.46 -27.18
CA VAL A 518 15.11 -6.17 -28.03
C VAL A 518 16.04 -5.18 -28.72
N GLY A 519 17.35 -5.34 -28.46
CA GLY A 519 18.41 -4.53 -29.07
C GLY A 519 18.58 -3.11 -28.52
N MET A 520 17.93 -2.76 -27.40
CA MET A 520 18.15 -1.49 -26.69
C MET A 520 18.49 -1.71 -25.22
N PHE A 521 17.80 -2.63 -24.53
CA PHE A 521 18.12 -2.93 -23.15
C PHE A 521 19.40 -3.79 -23.07
N THR A 522 20.38 -3.34 -22.29
CA THR A 522 21.70 -3.98 -22.15
C THR A 522 21.81 -4.88 -20.91
N GLY A 523 20.77 -4.92 -20.07
CA GLY A 523 20.72 -5.75 -18.86
C GLY A 523 20.03 -7.10 -19.07
N LYS A 524 19.83 -7.81 -17.95
CA LYS A 524 19.05 -9.07 -17.92
C LYS A 524 17.57 -8.75 -17.77
N THR A 525 16.73 -9.29 -18.66
CA THR A 525 15.26 -9.13 -18.55
C THR A 525 14.72 -9.76 -17.26
N ALA A 526 13.70 -9.13 -16.68
CA ALA A 526 12.93 -9.65 -15.53
C ALA A 526 11.77 -10.55 -15.97
N GLY A 527 11.85 -11.15 -17.17
CA GLY A 527 10.82 -12.03 -17.71
C GLY A 527 9.92 -11.37 -18.75
N VAL A 528 10.06 -10.06 -19.02
CA VAL A 528 9.26 -9.32 -20.00
C VAL A 528 10.13 -8.81 -21.14
N LEU A 529 9.93 -9.36 -22.34
CA LEU A 529 10.61 -8.94 -23.56
C LEU A 529 9.66 -8.21 -24.49
N HIS A 530 9.92 -6.94 -24.76
CA HIS A 530 9.14 -6.11 -25.67
C HIS A 530 9.79 -6.07 -27.05
N HIS A 531 9.08 -6.56 -28.07
CA HIS A 531 9.59 -6.62 -29.44
C HIS A 531 9.66 -5.24 -30.09
N ARG A 532 10.88 -4.83 -30.44
CA ARG A 532 11.14 -3.52 -31.05
C ARG A 532 10.56 -3.44 -32.47
N GLY A 533 10.21 -2.21 -32.88
CA GLY A 533 9.73 -1.92 -34.24
C GLY A 533 8.20 -1.85 -34.35
N GLY A 534 7.49 -2.17 -33.27
CA GLY A 534 6.04 -2.16 -33.22
C GLY A 534 5.43 -3.17 -34.19
N PRO A 535 5.78 -4.46 -34.10
CA PRO A 535 5.20 -5.50 -34.95
C PRO A 535 3.68 -5.61 -34.80
N ALA A 536 3.12 -5.16 -33.67
CA ALA A 536 1.67 -5.05 -33.47
C ALA A 536 1.03 -3.85 -34.19
N ARG A 537 1.80 -2.90 -34.73
CA ARG A 537 1.27 -1.66 -35.31
C ARG A 537 0.70 -1.89 -36.70
N ARG A 538 -0.50 -1.33 -36.94
CA ARG A 538 -1.14 -1.31 -38.27
C ARG A 538 -0.51 -0.28 -39.21
N ARG A 539 0.08 0.79 -38.68
CA ARG A 539 0.77 1.85 -39.43
C ARG A 539 1.98 2.35 -38.65
N VAL A 540 3.03 2.75 -39.38
CA VAL A 540 4.31 3.23 -38.82
C VAL A 540 4.29 4.75 -38.50
N ALA A 541 3.23 5.46 -38.87
CA ALA A 541 3.17 6.92 -38.77
C ALA A 541 2.92 7.43 -37.34
N TRP A 542 3.73 8.41 -36.92
CA TRP A 542 3.74 9.03 -35.58
C TRP A 542 2.52 9.93 -35.25
N LYS A 543 1.72 10.32 -36.26
CA LYS A 543 0.74 11.41 -36.17
C LYS A 543 -0.72 10.99 -36.14
N LEU A 544 -1.03 9.70 -36.31
CA LEU A 544 -2.40 9.27 -36.58
C LEU A 544 -3.15 8.96 -35.26
N GLY A 545 -4.40 9.40 -35.21
CA GLY A 545 -5.28 9.34 -34.04
C GLY A 545 -6.53 8.49 -34.28
N ARG A 546 -7.70 8.95 -33.83
CA ARG A 546 -8.99 8.23 -33.97
C ARG A 546 -9.34 7.91 -35.41
N LEU A 547 -10.05 6.82 -35.64
CA LEU A 547 -10.48 6.41 -36.98
C LEU A 547 -11.54 7.33 -37.58
N ASP A 548 -12.30 8.03 -36.74
CA ASP A 548 -13.31 9.01 -37.16
C ASP A 548 -12.76 10.43 -37.28
N ASP A 549 -11.46 10.64 -37.08
CA ASP A 549 -10.81 11.92 -37.40
C ASP A 549 -10.75 12.07 -38.92
N PRO A 550 -11.32 13.15 -39.50
CA PRO A 550 -11.32 13.39 -40.95
C PRO A 550 -9.92 13.38 -41.56
N ARG A 551 -8.88 13.68 -40.77
CA ARG A 551 -7.47 13.67 -41.19
C ARG A 551 -6.87 12.26 -41.33
N ASN A 552 -7.57 11.24 -40.83
CA ASN A 552 -7.16 9.83 -40.87
C ASN A 552 -7.98 8.99 -41.87
N MET A 553 -9.03 9.55 -42.47
CA MET A 553 -9.75 8.96 -43.60
C MET A 553 -8.79 8.80 -44.78
N PRO A 554 -8.58 7.59 -45.33
CA PRO A 554 -7.90 7.45 -46.60
C PRO A 554 -8.77 8.10 -47.69
N GLU A 555 -8.18 8.92 -48.55
CA GLU A 555 -8.67 9.00 -49.92
C GLU A 555 -8.81 7.55 -50.42
N MET A 556 -10.03 7.15 -50.78
CA MET A 556 -10.25 5.87 -51.46
C MET A 556 -9.50 5.92 -52.79
N ASN A 557 -8.34 5.27 -52.85
CA ASN A 557 -7.73 4.85 -54.10
C ASN A 557 -7.18 3.42 -53.93
N PRO A 558 -7.40 2.53 -54.93
CA PRO A 558 -7.15 1.10 -54.82
C PRO A 558 -5.65 0.76 -54.78
N PRO A 559 -5.28 -0.46 -54.33
CA PRO A 559 -3.93 -0.76 -53.91
C PRO A 559 -3.04 -1.10 -55.10
N GLU A 560 -2.27 -0.13 -55.60
CA GLU A 560 -1.05 -0.42 -56.36
C GLU A 560 0.09 0.52 -55.99
N GLN A 561 1.21 -0.12 -55.60
CA GLN A 561 2.59 0.31 -55.78
C GLN A 561 2.99 1.70 -55.22
N SER A 562 3.76 1.72 -54.13
CA SER A 562 5.15 2.24 -54.20
C SER A 562 5.94 2.19 -52.88
N ARG A 563 7.11 1.55 -53.01
CA ARG A 563 8.43 1.90 -52.46
C ARG A 563 8.73 1.59 -50.99
N HIS A 564 9.34 0.40 -50.86
CA HIS A 564 10.37 0.05 -49.88
C HIS A 564 11.39 1.17 -49.62
N GLN A 565 11.60 1.50 -48.34
CA GLN A 565 12.92 1.85 -47.81
C GLN A 565 13.14 1.07 -46.52
N SER A 566 13.97 0.03 -46.59
CA SER A 566 14.37 -0.81 -45.45
C SER A 566 15.52 -0.15 -44.69
N TYR A 567 15.36 0.01 -43.38
CA TYR A 567 16.36 0.55 -42.44
C TYR A 567 17.43 -0.47 -42.01
N TRP A 568 17.58 -1.59 -42.73
CA TRP A 568 18.50 -2.68 -42.40
C TRP A 568 19.49 -2.93 -43.53
N ALA A 569 20.63 -2.22 -43.50
CA ALA A 569 21.85 -2.66 -44.17
C ALA A 569 23.08 -2.27 -43.31
N PRO A 570 24.01 -3.19 -43.04
CA PRO A 570 25.16 -2.95 -42.18
C PRO A 570 26.22 -2.08 -42.88
N GLY A 571 27.01 -1.39 -42.07
CA GLY A 571 27.74 -0.17 -42.44
C GLY A 571 28.77 -0.25 -43.57
N LYS A 572 29.01 0.92 -44.17
CA LYS A 572 30.29 1.27 -44.79
C LYS A 572 30.83 2.54 -44.11
N ARG A 573 31.96 2.38 -43.42
CA ARG A 573 32.86 3.48 -43.03
C ARG A 573 33.18 4.32 -44.28
N ASN A 574 33.05 5.64 -44.17
CA ASN A 574 33.82 6.55 -45.00
C ASN A 574 34.47 7.61 -44.11
N VAL A 575 35.78 7.45 -43.97
CA VAL A 575 36.74 8.44 -43.51
C VAL A 575 36.82 9.55 -44.56
N ARG A 576 36.74 10.81 -44.12
CA ARG A 576 37.24 12.06 -44.74
C ARG A 576 36.81 13.16 -43.78
N GLY A 577 37.65 14.00 -43.17
CA GLY A 577 39.05 14.35 -43.41
C GLY A 577 39.14 15.82 -43.03
N PHE A 578 39.63 16.12 -41.83
CA PHE A 578 40.02 17.48 -41.47
C PHE A 578 41.34 17.79 -42.19
N ARG A 579 41.35 18.81 -43.04
CA ARG A 579 42.57 19.53 -43.41
C ARG A 579 42.30 21.03 -43.42
N ARG A 580 43.15 21.69 -42.62
CA ARG A 580 43.42 23.11 -42.42
C ARG A 580 42.43 23.86 -41.54
#